data_AF-A0A955T962-F1
#
_entry.id   AF-A0A955T962-F1
#
_cell.length_a   1.000
_cell.length_b   1.000
_cell.length_c   1.000
_cell.angle_alpha   90.00
_cell.angle_beta   90.00
_cell.angle_gamma   90.00
#
_symmetry.space_group_name_H-M   'P 1'
#
loop_
_entity.id
_entity.type
_entity.pdbx_description
1 polymer ?
#
loop_
_entity_poly.entity_id
_entity_poly.type
_entity_poly.pdbx_seq_one_letter_code
_entity_poly.pdbx_strand_id
1 'polypeptide(L)'
;MHRFSIAFLIPIFLSPAFCQYSHIPPGNIGIGGEIGDRIDRTIENNLMVLDLDNDFLQPFRDKKSSGGFIGLGMLIDSAVKLAAYSGEEEVIGRKDYLIDEALKTQEADGYLGMMKPESRLWSLWDIH
;
A
#
# COMPACT_ATOMS: atom_id res chain seq x y z
N MET A 1 -66.18 -39.87 1.50
CA MET A 1 -65.25 -39.01 2.25
C MET A 1 -63.97 -38.88 1.45
N HIS A 2 -63.74 -37.72 0.83
CA HIS A 2 -62.62 -37.44 -0.08
C HIS A 2 -61.35 -37.09 0.71
N ARG A 3 -60.23 -37.75 0.42
CA ARG A 3 -58.90 -37.33 0.89
C ARG A 3 -58.22 -36.53 -0.21
N PHE A 4 -58.09 -35.22 0.01
CA PHE A 4 -57.31 -34.32 -0.83
C PHE A 4 -55.82 -34.55 -0.55
N SER A 5 -55.05 -34.83 -1.61
CA SER A 5 -53.59 -34.90 -1.57
C SER A 5 -53.04 -33.53 -1.96
N ILE A 6 -52.38 -32.84 -1.03
CA ILE A 6 -51.75 -31.53 -1.28
C ILE A 6 -50.29 -31.79 -1.64
N ALA A 7 -49.95 -31.64 -2.92
CA ALA A 7 -48.58 -31.62 -3.38
C ALA A 7 -47.95 -30.26 -3.05
N PHE A 8 -47.00 -30.24 -2.11
CA PHE A 8 -46.15 -29.08 -1.88
C PHE A 8 -45.10 -28.99 -3.00
N LEU A 9 -45.31 -28.07 -3.94
CA LEU A 9 -44.28 -27.59 -4.86
C LEU A 9 -43.31 -26.73 -4.04
N ILE A 10 -42.12 -27.25 -3.74
CA ILE A 10 -40.99 -26.46 -3.22
C ILE A 10 -40.40 -25.70 -4.42
N PRO A 11 -40.45 -24.37 -4.46
CA PRO A 11 -39.74 -23.64 -5.50
C PRO A 11 -38.24 -23.79 -5.25
N ILE A 12 -37.54 -24.41 -6.19
CA ILE A 12 -36.08 -24.38 -6.25
C ILE A 12 -35.71 -22.94 -6.59
N PHE A 13 -35.36 -22.15 -5.57
CA PHE A 13 -34.65 -20.90 -5.79
C PHE A 13 -33.23 -21.26 -6.22
N LEU A 14 -33.01 -21.31 -7.54
CA LEU A 14 -31.67 -21.16 -8.12
C LEU A 14 -31.20 -19.74 -7.80
N SER A 15 -30.62 -19.57 -6.61
CA SER A 15 -29.86 -18.37 -6.30
C SER A 15 -28.69 -18.33 -7.30
N PRO A 16 -28.51 -17.26 -8.09
CA PRO A 16 -27.32 -17.16 -8.91
C PRO A 16 -26.13 -17.17 -7.93
N ALA A 17 -25.24 -18.15 -8.09
CA ALA A 17 -23.95 -18.11 -7.44
C ALA A 17 -23.21 -16.90 -8.02
N PHE A 18 -23.31 -15.76 -7.35
CA PHE A 18 -22.41 -14.65 -7.59
C PHE A 18 -21.01 -15.16 -7.27
N CYS A 19 -20.24 -15.49 -8.31
CA CYS A 19 -18.82 -15.78 -8.17
C CYS A 19 -18.15 -14.45 -7.80
N GLN A 20 -18.07 -14.17 -6.50
CA GLN A 20 -17.37 -13.00 -6.00
C GLN A 20 -15.87 -13.33 -5.98
N TYR A 21 -15.14 -12.80 -6.96
CA TYR A 21 -13.69 -12.81 -6.91
C TYR A 21 -13.22 -12.00 -5.70
N SER A 22 -12.28 -12.57 -4.92
CA SER A 22 -11.66 -11.90 -3.78
C SER A 22 -10.16 -11.77 -4.02
N HIS A 23 -9.58 -10.69 -3.50
CA HIS A 23 -8.14 -10.48 -3.58
C HIS A 23 -7.44 -11.40 -2.58
N ILE A 24 -6.35 -12.06 -3.00
CA ILE A 24 -5.52 -12.85 -2.10
C ILE A 24 -4.44 -11.91 -1.52
N PRO A 25 -4.35 -11.73 -0.19
CA PRO A 25 -3.32 -10.90 0.41
C PRO A 25 -1.90 -11.36 0.00
N PRO A 26 -0.95 -10.44 -0.24
CA PRO A 26 0.41 -10.80 -0.66
C PRO A 26 1.12 -11.77 0.28
N GLY A 27 0.92 -11.66 1.60
CA GLY A 27 1.52 -12.57 2.57
C GLY A 27 0.94 -13.99 2.61
N ASN A 28 -0.11 -14.24 1.82
CA ASN A 28 -0.74 -15.56 1.72
C ASN A 28 -0.32 -16.30 0.44
N ILE A 29 0.61 -15.75 -0.35
CA ILE A 29 1.10 -16.34 -1.59
C ILE A 29 2.61 -16.31 -1.65
N GLY A 30 3.21 -17.42 -2.06
CA GLY A 30 4.61 -17.47 -2.51
C GLY A 30 4.65 -17.53 -4.02
N ILE A 31 5.47 -16.68 -4.66
CA ILE A 31 5.65 -16.68 -6.10
C ILE A 31 7.03 -17.28 -6.40
N GLY A 32 7.07 -18.32 -7.23
CA GLY A 32 8.32 -18.95 -7.67
C GLY A 32 8.75 -18.52 -9.07
N GLY A 33 9.92 -19.03 -9.48
CA GLY A 33 10.50 -18.75 -10.79
C GLY A 33 10.90 -17.28 -10.96
N GLU A 34 10.99 -16.84 -12.21
CA GLU A 34 11.55 -15.51 -12.55
C GLU A 34 10.85 -14.33 -11.86
N ILE A 35 9.54 -14.43 -11.58
CA ILE A 35 8.82 -13.35 -10.89
C ILE A 35 9.17 -13.31 -9.40
N GLY A 36 9.26 -14.48 -8.75
CA GLY A 36 9.72 -14.59 -7.36
C GLY A 36 11.13 -14.04 -7.21
N ASP A 37 12.05 -14.54 -8.04
CA ASP A 37 13.46 -14.13 -8.03
C ASP A 37 13.63 -12.62 -8.25
N ARG A 38 12.75 -11.99 -9.04
CA ARG A 38 12.76 -10.53 -9.24
C ARG A 38 12.25 -9.76 -8.02
N ILE A 39 11.27 -10.30 -7.30
CA ILE A 39 10.78 -9.69 -6.06
C ILE A 39 11.91 -9.73 -5.02
N ASP A 40 12.54 -10.89 -4.84
CA ASP A 40 13.61 -11.08 -3.86
C ASP A 40 14.80 -10.16 -4.16
N ARG A 41 15.23 -10.10 -5.43
CA ARG A 41 16.29 -9.16 -5.85
C ARG A 41 15.89 -7.70 -5.69
N THR A 42 14.61 -7.36 -5.81
CA THR A 42 14.12 -5.98 -5.59
C THR A 42 14.18 -5.63 -4.10
N ILE A 43 13.90 -6.59 -3.22
CA ILE A 43 14.08 -6.39 -1.78
C ILE A 43 15.57 -6.17 -1.49
N GLU A 44 16.42 -7.13 -1.86
CA GLU A 44 17.84 -7.14 -1.52
C GLU A 44 18.62 -5.97 -2.15
N ASN A 45 18.48 -5.77 -3.46
CA ASN A 45 19.36 -4.87 -4.21
C ASN A 45 18.76 -3.49 -4.45
N ASN A 46 17.49 -3.27 -4.10
CA ASN A 46 16.91 -1.93 -4.10
C ASN A 46 16.49 -1.54 -2.69
N LEU A 47 15.40 -2.10 -2.16
CA LEU A 47 14.81 -1.60 -0.91
C LEU A 47 15.83 -1.57 0.23
N MET A 48 16.57 -2.66 0.46
CA MET A 48 17.48 -2.81 1.59
C MET A 48 18.76 -1.96 1.49
N VAL A 49 19.15 -1.52 0.29
CA VAL A 49 20.38 -0.74 0.08
C VAL A 49 20.15 0.77 -0.10
N LEU A 50 18.89 1.22 -0.22
CA LEU A 50 18.57 2.65 -0.30
C LEU A 50 19.12 3.43 0.92
N ASP A 51 19.61 4.64 0.68
CA ASP A 51 19.85 5.59 1.77
C ASP A 51 18.53 6.32 2.07
N LEU A 52 17.69 5.69 2.90
CA LEU A 52 16.36 6.22 3.23
C LEU A 52 16.44 7.63 3.82
N ASP A 53 17.47 7.88 4.62
CA ASP A 53 17.66 9.14 5.32
C ASP A 53 17.97 10.26 4.34
N ASN A 54 19.00 10.10 3.52
CA ASN A 54 19.45 11.18 2.65
C ASN A 54 18.57 11.34 1.40
N ASP A 55 18.13 10.23 0.79
CA ASP A 55 17.46 10.29 -0.51
C ASP A 55 15.95 10.58 -0.40
N PHE A 56 15.33 10.20 0.72
CA PHE A 56 13.86 10.26 0.86
C PHE A 56 13.38 11.07 2.06
N LEU A 57 13.97 10.89 3.25
CA LEU A 57 13.46 11.50 4.48
C LEU A 57 13.99 12.91 4.71
N GLN A 58 15.24 13.19 4.37
CA GLN A 58 15.90 14.47 4.66
C GLN A 58 15.10 15.68 4.14
N PRO A 59 14.55 15.67 2.92
CA PRO A 59 13.78 16.83 2.42
C PRO A 59 12.46 17.05 3.16
N PHE A 60 11.88 16.00 3.76
CA PHE A 60 10.68 16.11 4.61
C PHE A 60 11.01 16.61 6.01
N ARG A 61 12.24 16.36 6.51
CA ARG A 61 12.76 16.95 7.75
C ARG A 61 13.09 18.43 7.56
N ASP A 62 13.73 18.79 6.45
CA ASP A 62 14.15 20.15 6.17
C ASP A 62 12.99 21.08 5.80
N LYS A 63 12.04 20.61 4.98
CA LYS A 63 10.88 21.38 4.46
C LYS A 63 11.23 22.72 3.80
N LYS A 64 12.39 22.79 3.15
CA LYS A 64 12.90 24.02 2.51
C LYS A 64 12.57 24.11 1.02
N SER A 65 11.92 23.10 0.46
CA SER A 65 11.75 23.06 -0.99
C SER A 65 10.72 24.08 -1.47
N SER A 66 11.02 24.71 -2.60
CA SER A 66 10.06 25.53 -3.34
C SER A 66 9.36 24.78 -4.48
N GLY A 67 9.71 23.51 -4.72
CA GLY A 67 9.14 22.69 -5.78
C GLY A 67 9.81 21.31 -5.93
N GLY A 68 9.46 20.57 -6.97
CA GLY A 68 10.02 19.25 -7.24
C GLY A 68 9.22 18.10 -6.63
N PHE A 69 9.76 16.88 -6.76
CA PHE A 69 9.09 15.64 -6.40
C PHE A 69 10.05 14.64 -5.76
N ILE A 70 9.61 14.02 -4.67
CA ILE A 70 10.27 12.88 -4.03
C ILE A 70 9.21 11.81 -3.78
N GLY A 71 9.49 10.60 -4.24
CA GLY A 71 8.56 9.47 -4.21
C GLY A 71 8.42 8.78 -2.86
N LEU A 72 8.46 9.51 -1.73
CA LEU A 72 8.39 8.89 -0.39
C LEU A 72 7.12 8.05 -0.21
N GLY A 73 5.96 8.55 -0.65
CA GLY A 73 4.70 7.79 -0.57
C GLY A 73 4.71 6.51 -1.40
N MET A 74 5.32 6.55 -2.60
CA MET A 74 5.46 5.36 -3.47
C MET A 74 6.43 4.34 -2.86
N LEU A 75 7.49 4.82 -2.22
CA LEU A 75 8.43 3.99 -1.50
C LEU A 75 7.76 3.31 -0.30
N ILE A 76 6.98 4.04 0.49
CA ILE A 76 6.21 3.47 1.63
C ILE A 76 5.25 2.39 1.14
N ASP A 77 4.45 2.66 0.10
CA ASP A 77 3.52 1.67 -0.46
C ASP A 77 4.26 0.39 -0.94
N SER A 78 5.40 0.57 -1.60
CA SER A 78 6.24 -0.53 -2.06
C SER A 78 6.83 -1.33 -0.89
N ALA A 79 7.37 -0.65 0.13
CA ALA A 79 7.95 -1.27 1.32
C ALA A 79 6.90 -2.07 2.11
N VAL A 80 5.67 -1.55 2.24
CA VAL A 80 4.55 -2.26 2.88
C VAL A 80 4.23 -3.57 2.14
N LYS A 81 4.13 -3.52 0.81
CA LYS A 81 3.82 -4.71 -0.01
C LYS A 81 4.93 -5.74 0.05
N LEU A 82 6.19 -5.32 -0.01
CA LEU A 82 7.35 -6.21 0.04
C LEU A 82 7.54 -6.83 1.43
N ALA A 83 7.31 -6.08 2.50
CA ALA A 83 7.30 -6.62 3.87
C ALA A 83 6.16 -7.63 4.07
N ALA A 84 4.96 -7.34 3.54
CA ALA A 84 3.85 -8.26 3.61
C ALA A 84 4.09 -9.55 2.80
N TYR A 85 4.75 -9.46 1.65
CA TYR A 85 5.11 -10.60 0.80
C TYR A 85 6.20 -11.49 1.44
N SER A 86 7.32 -10.88 1.86
CA SER A 86 8.48 -11.62 2.37
C SER A 86 8.26 -12.17 3.78
N GLY A 87 7.58 -11.41 4.64
CA GLY A 87 7.46 -11.73 6.06
C GLY A 87 8.78 -11.65 6.84
N GLU A 88 9.86 -11.16 6.22
CA GLU A 88 11.18 -11.07 6.83
C GLU A 88 11.25 -9.92 7.84
N GLU A 89 11.78 -10.20 9.03
CA GLU A 89 11.84 -9.22 10.13
C GLU A 89 12.64 -7.97 9.76
N GLU A 90 13.72 -8.11 8.99
CA GLU A 90 14.53 -6.97 8.54
C GLU A 90 13.77 -6.06 7.56
N VAL A 91 13.00 -6.64 6.64
CA VAL A 91 12.19 -5.89 5.67
C VAL A 91 11.02 -5.19 6.38
N ILE A 92 10.39 -5.87 7.34
CA ILE A 92 9.35 -5.30 8.19
C ILE A 92 9.92 -4.13 9.00
N GLY A 93 11.05 -4.33 9.68
CA GLY A 93 11.69 -3.29 10.49
C GLY A 93 12.12 -2.09 9.66
N ARG A 94 12.58 -2.31 8.42
CA ARG A 94 12.92 -1.22 7.50
C ARG A 94 11.70 -0.42 7.03
N LYS A 95 10.58 -1.10 6.75
CA LYS A 95 9.28 -0.46 6.49
C LYS A 95 8.81 0.34 7.71
N ASP A 96 8.89 -0.23 8.91
CA ASP A 96 8.51 0.45 10.15
C ASP A 96 9.33 1.71 10.37
N TYR A 97 10.66 1.62 10.24
CA TYR A 97 11.54 2.78 10.31
C TYR A 97 11.14 3.90 9.34
N LEU A 98 10.91 3.54 8.07
CA LEU A 98 10.53 4.52 7.04
C LEU A 98 9.22 5.24 7.40
N ILE A 99 8.21 4.51 7.88
CA ILE A 99 6.91 5.07 8.27
C ILE A 99 7.06 5.94 9.52
N ASP A 100 7.75 5.45 10.55
CA ASP A 100 7.93 6.16 11.81
C ASP A 100 8.68 7.48 11.61
N GLU A 101 9.76 7.46 10.83
CA GLU A 101 10.51 8.67 10.50
C GLU A 101 9.69 9.65 9.65
N ALA A 102 8.90 9.17 8.68
CA ALA A 102 8.02 10.03 7.91
C ALA A 102 6.97 10.70 8.81
N LEU A 103 6.35 9.96 9.73
CA LEU A 103 5.35 10.47 10.66
C LEU A 103 5.92 11.54 11.60
N LYS A 104 7.17 11.40 12.04
CA LYS A 104 7.85 12.44 12.84
C LYS A 104 7.99 13.78 12.11
N THR A 105 7.88 13.79 10.78
CA THR A 105 7.93 15.03 9.99
C THR A 105 6.56 15.69 9.77
N GLN A 106 5.47 15.07 10.26
CA GLN A 106 4.14 15.66 10.13
C GLN A 106 3.99 16.89 11.04
N GLU A 107 3.47 17.98 10.49
CA GLU A 107 3.17 19.19 11.26
C GLU A 107 1.83 19.07 11.99
N ALA A 108 1.59 19.96 12.96
CA ALA A 108 0.38 19.93 13.80
C ALA A 108 -0.93 20.13 13.02
N ASP A 109 -0.88 20.74 11.84
CA ASP A 109 -2.01 20.89 10.91
C ASP A 109 -2.22 19.66 10.01
N GLY A 110 -1.40 18.61 10.19
CA GLY A 110 -1.41 17.40 9.39
C GLY A 110 -0.55 17.47 8.13
N TYR A 111 0.11 18.61 7.84
CA TYR A 111 0.96 18.73 6.66
C TYR A 111 2.12 17.73 6.70
N LEU A 112 2.18 16.88 5.67
CA LEU A 112 3.27 15.95 5.44
C LEU A 112 3.80 16.14 4.02
N GLY A 113 4.94 16.83 3.92
CA GLY A 113 5.57 17.18 2.67
C GLY A 113 6.86 17.94 2.88
N MET A 114 7.54 18.24 1.77
CA MET A 114 8.86 18.89 1.73
C MET A 114 8.81 20.39 1.41
N MET A 115 7.61 20.94 1.15
CA MET A 115 7.48 22.34 0.72
C MET A 115 7.50 23.28 1.92
N LYS A 116 8.23 24.38 1.74
CA LYS A 116 8.13 25.54 2.65
C LYS A 116 6.71 26.11 2.64
N PRO A 117 6.22 26.71 3.75
CA PRO A 117 4.82 27.12 3.89
C PRO A 117 4.26 27.92 2.71
N GLU A 118 5.02 28.88 2.18
CA GLU A 118 4.61 29.73 1.07
C GLU A 118 4.59 29.04 -0.31
N SER A 119 5.20 27.84 -0.42
CA SER A 119 5.20 27.03 -1.63
C SER A 119 4.22 25.86 -1.56
N ARG A 120 3.47 25.72 -0.46
CA ARG A 120 2.41 24.73 -0.33
C ARG A 120 1.21 25.20 -1.17
N LEU A 121 0.87 24.41 -2.17
CA LEU A 121 -0.32 24.63 -2.97
C LEU A 121 -1.54 24.17 -2.17
N TRP A 122 -2.24 25.12 -1.54
CA TRP A 122 -3.49 24.88 -0.82
C TRP A 122 -4.73 25.05 -1.70
N SER A 123 -4.58 25.79 -2.82
CA SER A 123 -5.65 26.11 -3.75
C SER A 123 -5.09 26.16 -5.17
N LEU A 124 -5.07 25.03 -5.86
CA LEU A 124 -5.30 24.85 -7.30
C LEU A 124 -4.71 23.51 -7.78
N TRP A 125 -5.61 22.58 -8.11
CA TRP A 125 -5.42 21.61 -9.18
C TRP A 125 -6.72 21.55 -9.97
N ASP A 126 -6.89 22.53 -10.86
CA ASP A 126 -7.56 22.29 -12.13
C ASP A 126 -6.76 23.00 -13.22
N ILE A 127 -5.72 22.32 -13.69
CA ILE A 127 -5.08 22.65 -14.96
C ILE A 127 -4.93 21.31 -15.66
N HIS A 128 -5.89 21.05 -16.55
CA HIS A 128 -5.97 19.91 -17.45
C HIS A 128 -4.73 19.82 -18.35
#